data_AF-A0A822DF59-F1
#
_entry.id   AF-A0A822DF59-F1
#
_cell.length_a   1.000
_cell.length_b   1.000
_cell.length_c   1.000
_cell.angle_alpha   90.00
_cell.angle_beta   90.00
_cell.angle_gamma   90.00
#
_symmetry.space_group_name_H-M   'P 1'
#
loop_
_entity.id
_entity.type
_entity.pdbx_description
1 polymer ?
#
loop_
_entity_poly.entity_id
_entity_poly.type
_entity_poly.pdbx_seq_one_letter_code
_entity_poly.pdbx_strand_id
1 'polypeptide(L)' 'MDEKAATAEIIDRLIHALGDSSETVRWRACEALGKMGEKAATNEVINWLIGALEDTSDTVKRSACNALTNMGEKAAT' A
#
# COMPACT_ATOMS: atom_id res chain seq x y z
N MET A 1 -7.26 22.56 6.67
CA MET A 1 -6.64 21.24 6.86
C MET A 1 -5.44 21.20 5.96
N ASP A 2 -4.26 21.02 6.54
CA ASP A 2 -3.02 20.99 5.77
C ASP A 2 -2.97 19.71 4.92
N GLU A 3 -2.50 19.81 3.67
CA GLU A 3 -2.44 18.72 2.68
C GLU A 3 -1.77 17.44 3.25
N LYS A 4 -0.81 17.63 4.15
CA LYS A 4 -0.10 16.55 4.85
C LYS A 4 -1.02 15.74 5.77
N ALA A 5 -1.92 16.39 6.50
CA ALA A 5 -2.85 15.71 7.41
C ALA A 5 -3.90 14.91 6.64
N ALA A 6 -4.39 15.46 5.53
CA ALA A 6 -5.31 14.74 4.64
C ALA A 6 -4.64 13.51 4.00
N THR A 7 -3.37 13.62 3.62
CA THR A 7 -2.61 12.49 3.06
C THR A 7 -2.40 11.37 4.09
N ALA A 8 -2.12 11.72 5.35
CA ALA A 8 -1.99 10.74 6.43
C ALA A 8 -3.30 9.97 6.66
N GLU A 9 -4.44 10.67 6.74
CA GLU A 9 -5.74 10.00 6.90
C GLU A 9 -6.07 9.05 5.73
N ILE A 10 -5.70 9.43 4.50
CA ILE A 10 -5.88 8.56 3.33
C ILE A 10 -5.01 7.30 3.46
N ILE A 11 -3.75 7.44 3.87
CA ILE A 11 -2.84 6.31 4.07
C ILE A 11 -3.40 5.36 5.14
N ASP A 12 -3.87 5.89 6.27
CA ASP A 12 -4.44 5.08 7.36
C ASP A 12 -5.65 4.27 6.88
N ARG A 13 -6.54 4.88 6.09
CA ARG A 13 -7.70 4.18 5.51
C ARG A 13 -7.28 3.08 4.52
N LEU A 14 -6.24 3.33 3.73
CA LEU A 14 -5.72 2.34 2.79
C LEU A 14 -5.04 1.18 3.52
N ILE A 15 -4.33 1.44 4.62
CA ILE A 15 -3.78 0.39 5.49
C ILE A 15 -4.90 -0.51 6.02
N HIS A 16 -5.98 0.06 6.55
CA HIS A 16 -7.12 -0.73 7.03
C HIS A 16 -7.75 -1.59 5.91
N ALA A 17 -7.81 -1.06 4.69
CA ALA A 17 -8.34 -1.76 3.53
C ALA A 17 -7.48 -2.97 3.09
N LEU A 18 -6.20 -3.03 3.47
CA LEU A 18 -5.35 -4.22 3.25
C LEU A 18 -5.80 -5.43 4.09
N GLY A 19 -6.57 -5.23 5.16
CA GLY A 19 -7.14 -6.29 5.98
C GLY A 19 -8.57 -6.67 5.61
N ASP A 20 -9.14 -6.13 4.53
CA ASP A 20 -10.54 -6.36 4.19
C ASP A 20 -10.82 -7.81 3.77
N SER A 21 -12.01 -8.30 4.11
CA SER A 21 -12.48 -9.64 3.71
C SER A 21 -12.50 -9.86 2.18
N SER A 22 -12.75 -8.80 1.42
CA SER A 22 -12.79 -8.82 -0.04
C SER A 22 -11.40 -8.70 -0.63
N GLU A 23 -10.99 -9.72 -1.38
CA GLU A 23 -9.76 -9.69 -2.18
C GLU A 23 -9.69 -8.43 -3.06
N THR A 24 -10.83 -7.99 -3.61
CA THR A 24 -10.89 -6.82 -4.48
C THR A 24 -10.50 -5.54 -3.76
N VAL A 25 -10.93 -5.40 -2.52
CA VAL A 25 -10.58 -4.24 -1.69
C VAL A 25 -9.10 -4.28 -1.33
N ARG A 26 -8.58 -5.45 -0.93
CA ARG A 26 -7.17 -5.61 -0.57
C ARG A 26 -6.23 -5.27 -1.72
N TRP A 27 -6.42 -5.84 -2.92
CA TRP A 27 -5.49 -5.57 -4.02
C TRP A 27 -5.59 -4.13 -4.53
N ARG A 28 -6.78 -3.52 -4.49
CA ARG A 28 -6.97 -2.09 -4.80
C ARG A 28 -6.28 -1.18 -3.79
N ALA A 29 -6.25 -1.55 -2.52
CA ALA A 29 -5.50 -0.83 -1.49
C ALA A 29 -3.99 -0.88 -1.78
N CYS A 30 -3.45 -2.06 -2.10
CA CYS A 30 -2.06 -2.19 -2.56
C CYS A 30 -1.78 -1.30 -3.78
N GLU A 31 -2.64 -1.35 -4.80
CA GLU A 31 -2.49 -0.55 -6.02
C GLU A 31 -2.47 0.96 -5.72
N ALA A 32 -3.39 1.43 -4.87
CA ALA A 32 -3.49 2.83 -4.48
C ALA A 32 -2.23 3.29 -3.74
N LEU A 33 -1.78 2.53 -2.73
CA LEU A 33 -0.56 2.80 -1.97
C LEU A 33 0.67 2.85 -2.91
N GLY A 34 0.77 1.90 -3.84
CA GLY A 34 1.83 1.89 -4.85
C GLY A 34 1.83 3.13 -5.74
N LYS A 35 0.65 3.61 -6.17
CA LYS A 35 0.52 4.84 -6.98
C LYS A 35 0.86 6.11 -6.21
N MET A 36 0.72 6.11 -4.89
CA MET A 36 1.18 7.21 -4.03
C MET A 36 2.71 7.28 -3.94
N GLY A 37 3.40 6.17 -4.18
CA GLY A 37 4.87 6.08 -4.20
C GLY A 37 5.48 6.47 -2.85
N GLU A 38 6.60 7.19 -2.88
CA GLU A 38 7.35 7.62 -1.69
C GLU A 38 6.50 8.37 -0.65
N LYS A 39 5.47 9.09 -1.07
CA LYS A 39 4.58 9.82 -0.15
C LYS A 39 3.88 8.89 0.84
N ALA A 40 3.67 7.63 0.45
CA ALA A 40 3.09 6.59 1.28
C ALA A 40 4.12 5.60 1.83
N ALA A 41 5.41 5.75 1.52
CA ALA A 41 6.47 4.80 1.91
C ALA A 41 6.89 4.95 3.38
N THR A 42 5.94 4.82 4.30
CA THR A 42 6.21 4.72 5.74
C THR A 42 6.53 3.29 6.12
N ASN A 43 7.26 3.08 7.21
CA ASN A 43 7.56 1.73 7.71
C ASN A 43 6.30 0.90 7.98
N GLU A 44 5.21 1.55 8.42
CA GLU A 44 3.93 0.89 8.66
C GLU A 44 3.31 0.38 7.36
N VAL A 45 3.25 1.21 6.31
CA VAL A 45 2.75 0.82 4.99
C VAL A 45 3.59 -0.31 4.40
N ILE A 46 4.92 -0.21 4.52
CA ILE A 46 5.84 -1.24 4.04
C ILE A 46 5.59 -2.57 4.75
N ASN A 47 5.44 -2.57 6.08
CA ASN A 47 5.17 -3.78 6.85
C ASN A 47 3.84 -4.44 6.45
N TRP A 48 2.80 -3.64 6.24
CA TRP A 48 1.51 -4.14 5.78
C TRP A 48 1.57 -4.73 4.36
N LEU A 49 2.29 -4.07 3.45
CA LEU A 49 2.51 -4.60 2.10
C LEU A 49 3.35 -5.87 2.10
N ILE A 50 4.36 -5.99 2.99
CA ILE A 50 5.10 -7.25 3.19
C ILE A 50 4.16 -8.36 3.63
N GLY A 51 3.26 -8.09 4.59
CA GLY A 51 2.23 -9.07 4.99
C GLY A 51 1.31 -9.47 3.83
N ALA A 52 0.95 -8.53 2.96
CA ALA A 52 0.14 -8.80 1.77
C ALA A 52 0.86 -9.67 0.70
N LEU A 53 2.18 -9.86 0.78
CA LEU A 53 2.90 -10.84 -0.05
C LEU A 53 2.58 -12.29 0.36
N GLU A 54 2.03 -12.50 1.55
CA GLU A 54 1.59 -13.80 2.07
C GLU A 54 0.08 -14.02 1.93
N ASP A 55 -0.65 -13.10 1.27
CA ASP A 55 -2.10 -13.20 1.07
C ASP A 55 -2.48 -14.50 0.33
N THR A 56 -3.70 -14.99 0.52
CA THR A 56 -4.18 -16.18 -0.20
C THR A 56 -4.38 -15.93 -1.71
N SER A 57 -4.62 -14.68 -2.12
CA SER A 57 -4.82 -14.31 -3.52
C SER A 57 -3.52 -13.90 -4.20
N ASP A 58 -3.24 -14.51 -5.35
CA ASP A 58 -2.12 -14.12 -6.20
C ASP A 58 -2.26 -12.69 -6.76
N THR A 59 -3.48 -12.18 -6.93
CA THR A 59 -3.73 -10.80 -7.36
C THR A 59 -3.29 -9.80 -6.28
N VAL A 60 -3.57 -10.12 -5.01
CA VAL A 60 -3.13 -9.30 -3.87
C VAL A 60 -1.61 -9.34 -3.74
N LYS A 61 -1.00 -10.53 -3.79
CA LYS A 61 0.47 -10.70 -3.76
C LYS A 61 1.16 -9.88 -4.85
N ARG A 62 0.69 -9.98 -6.10
CA ARG A 62 1.25 -9.23 -7.23
C ARG A 62 1.11 -7.72 -7.04
N SER A 63 -0.04 -7.28 -6.55
CA SER A 63 -0.29 -5.86 -6.30
C SER A 63 0.58 -5.32 -5.17
N ALA A 64 0.81 -6.11 -4.12
CA ALA A 64 1.70 -5.76 -3.02
C ALA A 64 3.17 -5.65 -3.48
N CYS A 65 3.64 -6.61 -4.29
CA CYS A 65 4.97 -6.57 -4.89
C CYS A 65 5.15 -5.31 -5.74
N ASN A 66 4.21 -5.03 -6.65
CA ASN A 66 4.24 -3.82 -7.48
C ASN A 66 4.24 -2.53 -6.63
N ALA A 67 3.47 -2.50 -5.54
CA ALA A 67 3.42 -1.35 -4.66
C ALA A 67 4.77 -1.10 -3.97
N LEU A 68 5.41 -2.15 -3.45
CA LEU A 68 6.75 -2.08 -2.86
C LEU A 68 7.79 -1.62 -3.88
N THR A 69 7.74 -2.13 -5.12
CA THR A 69 8.62 -1.65 -6.21
C THR A 69 8.42 -0.16 -6.49
N ASN A 70 7.17 0.29 -6.64
CA ASN A 70 6.86 1.70 -6.93
C ASN A 70 7.25 2.65 -5.78
N MET A 71 7.28 2.15 -4.53
CA MET A 71 7.77 2.90 -3.38
C MET A 71 9.30 2.94 -3.33
N GLY A 72 9.97 1.86 -3.75
CA GLY A 72 11.43 1.73 -3.73
C GLY A 72 12.15 2.35 -4.93
N GLU A 73 11.51 2.46 -6.10
CA GLU A 73 12.13 2.97 -7.33
C GLU A 73 12.59 4.43 -7.27
N LYS A 74 12.23 5.19 -6.23
CA LYS A 74 12.82 6.51 -5.97
C LYS A 74 13.79 6.58 -4.78
N ALA A 75 13.90 5.53 -3.96
CA ALA A 75 14.94 5.44 -2.94
C ALA A 75 16.33 5.12 -3.55
N ALA A 76 16.36 4.62 -4.79
CA ALA A 76 17.57 4.24 -5.52
C ALA A 76 18.08 5.31 -6.52
N THR A 77 17.47 6.49 -6.55
CA THR A 77 17.89 7.67 -7.35
C THR A 77 18.24 8.83 -6.45
#